data_AF-A0A2P2IGR5-F1
#
_entry.id   AF-A0A2P2IGR5-F1
#
_cell.length_a   1.000
_cell.length_b   1.000
_cell.length_c   1.000
_cell.angle_alpha   90.00
_cell.angle_beta   90.00
_cell.angle_gamma   90.00
#
_symmetry.space_group_name_H-M   'P 1'
#
loop_
_entity.id
_entity.type
_entity.pdbx_description
1 polymer ?
#
loop_
_entity_poly.entity_id
_entity_poly.type
_entity_poly.pdbx_seq_one_letter_code
_entity_poly.pdbx_strand_id
1 'polypeptide(L)'
;LHIPLADVAVIAQSHFGKTGCATGIGEQPLKGLISPSKMARIAVAESLTNLVWAKISSLRHVKASGNWMWAAKLKGEGPQLYQACEAMSEFMLELEIAIDGGKDSLSMATRVPIEGTNERETVKCPGALVISSYASCPDVTLTVTPDLKLWDS
;
A
#
# COMPACT_ATOMS: atom_id res chain seq x y z
N LEU A 1 17.32 21.87 1.88
CA LEU A 1 16.36 21.50 2.95
C LEU A 1 16.25 19.98 2.97
N HIS A 2 16.07 19.34 4.13
CA HIS A 2 15.82 17.89 4.24
C HIS A 2 14.34 17.66 4.55
N ILE A 3 13.48 17.70 3.53
CA ILE A 3 12.03 17.62 3.70
C ILE A 3 11.58 16.18 3.44
N PRO A 4 10.84 15.53 4.36
CA PRO A 4 10.42 14.13 4.23
C PRO A 4 9.21 14.00 3.30
N LEU A 5 9.41 14.25 2.00
CA LEU A 5 8.36 14.23 0.96
C LEU A 5 8.62 13.20 -0.14
N ALA A 6 9.63 12.33 0.00
CA ALA A 6 9.94 11.35 -1.03
C ALA A 6 8.80 10.31 -1.15
N ASP A 7 8.28 10.13 -2.36
CA ASP A 7 7.24 9.14 -2.65
C ASP A 7 7.78 7.70 -2.67
N VAL A 8 9.06 7.54 -3.04
CA VAL A 8 9.71 6.23 -3.24
C VAL A 8 10.97 6.10 -2.40
N ALA A 9 11.21 4.91 -1.88
CA ALA A 9 12.50 4.54 -1.30
C ALA A 9 13.33 3.74 -2.32
N VAL A 10 14.61 4.09 -2.46
CA VAL A 10 15.54 3.44 -3.39
C VAL A 10 16.80 3.00 -2.64
N ILE A 11 17.20 1.76 -2.86
CA ILE A 11 18.27 1.09 -2.12
C ILE A 11 19.28 0.55 -3.13
N ALA A 12 20.56 0.91 -3.00
CA ALA A 12 21.63 0.31 -3.79
C ALA A 12 21.93 -1.12 -3.30
N GLN A 13 22.15 -2.05 -4.23
CA GLN A 13 22.48 -3.44 -3.90
C GLN A 13 23.93 -3.62 -3.42
N SER A 14 24.82 -2.70 -3.78
CA SER A 14 26.21 -2.68 -3.32
C SER A 14 26.74 -1.26 -3.26
N HIS A 15 27.88 -1.07 -2.60
CA HIS A 15 28.54 0.23 -2.47
C HIS A 15 29.14 0.75 -3.78
N PHE A 16 29.33 -0.11 -4.79
CA PHE A 16 30.03 0.22 -6.04
C PHE A 16 29.12 0.18 -7.28
N GLY A 17 27.97 -0.50 -7.17
CA GLY A 17 27.02 -0.64 -8.26
C GLY A 17 25.97 0.47 -8.25
N LYS A 18 25.39 0.73 -9.43
CA LYS A 18 24.22 1.61 -9.58
C LYS A 18 22.89 0.85 -9.53
N THR A 19 22.94 -0.48 -9.53
CA THR A 19 21.74 -1.32 -9.47
C THR A 19 21.21 -1.38 -8.04
N GLY A 20 19.89 -1.54 -7.93
CA GLY A 20 19.18 -1.39 -6.68
C GLY A 20 17.81 -2.05 -6.66
N CYS A 21 17.06 -1.70 -5.63
CA CYS A 21 15.64 -1.98 -5.48
C CYS A 21 14.92 -0.67 -5.18
N ALA A 22 13.72 -0.50 -5.73
CA ALA A 22 12.82 0.58 -5.39
C ALA A 22 11.57 0.01 -4.71
N THR A 23 11.04 0.72 -3.71
CA THR A 23 9.80 0.33 -3.01
C THR A 23 8.89 1.53 -2.77
N GLY A 24 7.59 1.31 -2.96
CA GLY A 24 6.52 2.28 -2.78
C GLY A 24 5.35 1.66 -2.03
N ILE A 25 4.66 2.46 -1.22
CA ILE A 25 3.55 2.02 -0.36
C ILE A 25 2.27 2.74 -0.78
N GLY A 26 1.13 2.05 -0.74
CA GLY A 26 -0.19 2.63 -0.90
C GLY A 26 -1.20 2.07 0.09
N GLU A 27 -2.08 2.93 0.62
CA GLU A 27 -3.12 2.56 1.58
C GLU A 27 -4.29 3.56 1.59
N GLN A 28 -5.53 3.06 1.66
CA GLN A 28 -6.72 3.93 1.56
C GLN A 28 -7.88 3.55 2.50
N PRO A 29 -7.64 3.31 3.80
CA PRO A 29 -8.63 2.75 4.72
C PRO A 29 -9.93 3.56 4.79
N LEU A 30 -9.86 4.90 4.71
CA LEU A 30 -11.05 5.76 4.72
C LEU A 30 -11.95 5.55 3.50
N LYS A 31 -11.36 5.31 2.32
CA LYS A 31 -12.14 5.02 1.10
C LYS A 31 -12.87 3.66 1.23
N GLY A 32 -12.33 2.75 2.06
CA GLY A 32 -12.90 1.44 2.35
C GLY A 32 -14.24 1.50 3.07
N LEU A 33 -14.49 2.56 3.85
CA LEU A 33 -15.79 2.80 4.50
C LEU A 33 -16.92 3.04 3.50
N ILE A 34 -16.60 3.52 2.29
CA ILE A 34 -17.57 3.77 1.22
C ILE A 34 -17.61 2.58 0.25
N SER A 35 -16.43 2.08 -0.16
CA SER A 35 -16.33 0.97 -1.09
C SER A 35 -15.03 0.19 -0.88
N PRO A 36 -15.09 -1.03 -0.32
CA PRO A 36 -13.94 -1.91 -0.14
C PRO A 36 -13.20 -2.19 -1.45
N SER A 37 -13.92 -2.45 -2.54
CA SER A 37 -13.34 -2.72 -3.85
C SER A 37 -12.60 -1.52 -4.45
N LYS A 38 -13.13 -0.29 -4.30
CA LYS A 38 -12.43 0.93 -4.76
C LYS A 38 -11.21 1.22 -3.90
N MET A 39 -11.30 1.02 -2.59
CA MET A 39 -10.16 1.14 -1.68
C MET A 39 -9.02 0.21 -2.12
N ALA A 40 -9.34 -1.04 -2.43
CA ALA A 40 -8.33 -2.02 -2.78
C ALA A 40 -7.59 -1.66 -4.09
N ARG A 41 -8.32 -1.22 -5.12
CA ARG A 41 -7.72 -0.73 -6.36
C ARG A 41 -6.84 0.51 -6.16
N ILE A 42 -7.32 1.47 -5.36
CA ILE A 42 -6.55 2.71 -5.12
C ILE A 42 -5.31 2.43 -4.28
N ALA A 43 -5.34 1.49 -3.32
CA ALA A 43 -4.16 1.10 -2.57
C ALA A 43 -3.05 0.55 -3.49
N VAL A 44 -3.41 -0.30 -4.47
CA VAL A 44 -2.47 -0.76 -5.51
C VAL A 44 -2.01 0.41 -6.39
N ALA A 45 -2.94 1.25 -6.86
CA ALA A 45 -2.60 2.37 -7.73
C ALA A 45 -1.64 3.35 -7.05
N GLU A 46 -1.89 3.70 -5.79
CA GLU A 46 -1.05 4.61 -5.00
C GLU A 46 0.36 4.05 -4.81
N SER A 47 0.51 2.75 -4.51
CA SER A 47 1.83 2.15 -4.37
C SER A 47 2.64 2.24 -5.67
N LEU A 48 1.98 2.06 -6.83
CA LEU A 48 2.60 2.16 -8.14
C LEU A 48 2.89 3.60 -8.57
N THR A 49 1.99 4.54 -8.28
CA THR A 49 2.25 5.97 -8.55
C THR A 49 3.36 6.51 -7.67
N ASN A 50 3.52 5.99 -6.46
CA ASN A 50 4.68 6.30 -5.62
C ASN A 50 5.96 5.68 -6.22
N LEU A 51 5.90 4.44 -6.70
CA LEU A 51 7.05 3.73 -7.27
C LEU A 51 7.59 4.35 -8.58
N VAL A 52 6.75 5.02 -9.37
CA VAL A 52 7.06 5.51 -10.72
C VAL A 52 8.24 6.50 -10.77
N TRP A 53 8.55 7.14 -9.65
CA TRP A 53 9.62 8.12 -9.54
C TRP A 53 11.02 7.50 -9.50
N ALA A 54 11.12 6.17 -9.37
CA ALA A 54 12.37 5.44 -9.56
C ALA A 54 12.40 4.74 -10.92
N LYS A 55 13.58 4.65 -11.55
CA LYS A 55 13.76 3.85 -12.76
C LYS A 55 13.65 2.37 -12.41
N ILE A 56 12.48 1.78 -12.65
CA ILE A 56 12.26 0.34 -12.53
C ILE A 56 12.58 -0.39 -13.84
N SER A 57 12.89 -1.67 -13.74
CA SER A 57 13.21 -2.50 -14.91
C SER A 57 12.03 -2.74 -15.85
N SER A 58 10.83 -2.99 -15.31
CA SER A 58 9.57 -3.12 -16.04
C SER A 58 8.41 -3.19 -15.04
N LEU A 59 7.19 -2.78 -15.45
CA LEU A 59 5.98 -2.96 -14.64
C LEU A 59 5.75 -4.45 -14.31
N ARG A 60 6.01 -5.35 -15.26
CA ARG A 60 5.89 -6.82 -15.10
C ARG A 60 6.83 -7.40 -14.04
N HIS A 61 7.90 -6.67 -13.70
CA HIS A 61 8.86 -7.09 -12.68
C HIS A 61 8.46 -6.60 -11.28
N VAL A 62 7.43 -5.77 -11.16
CA VAL A 62 6.91 -5.35 -9.87
C VAL A 62 6.32 -6.57 -9.17
N LYS A 63 6.67 -6.70 -7.89
CA LYS A 63 6.07 -7.64 -6.94
C LYS A 63 5.52 -6.84 -5.78
N ALA A 64 4.58 -7.42 -5.06
CA ALA A 64 3.92 -6.73 -3.97
C ALA A 64 3.70 -7.61 -2.76
N SER A 65 3.74 -6.98 -1.59
CA SER A 65 3.26 -7.54 -0.33
C SER A 65 1.90 -6.94 0.00
N GLY A 66 0.87 -7.79 0.17
CA GLY A 66 -0.47 -7.36 0.57
C GLY A 66 -0.71 -7.63 2.06
N ASN A 67 -0.92 -6.56 2.83
CA ASN A 67 -1.19 -6.66 4.27
C ASN A 67 -2.62 -6.23 4.59
N TRP A 68 -3.37 -7.13 5.23
CA TRP A 68 -4.80 -6.98 5.47
C TRP A 68 -5.08 -6.75 6.95
N MET A 69 -5.70 -5.63 7.30
CA MET A 69 -6.17 -5.35 8.66
C MET A 69 -7.68 -5.22 8.62
N TRP A 70 -8.38 -6.15 9.26
CA TRP A 70 -9.84 -6.22 9.17
C TRP A 70 -10.47 -6.72 10.46
N ALA A 71 -11.72 -6.35 10.74
CA ALA A 71 -12.51 -6.93 11.82
C ALA A 71 -13.44 -8.04 11.29
N ALA A 72 -12.89 -9.03 10.58
CA ALA A 72 -13.63 -9.94 9.70
C ALA A 72 -14.73 -10.77 10.40
N LYS A 73 -14.63 -10.96 11.72
CA LYS A 73 -15.64 -11.67 12.53
C LYS A 73 -16.90 -10.85 12.81
N LEU A 74 -16.88 -9.53 12.57
CA LEU A 74 -18.05 -8.68 12.75
C LEU A 74 -19.00 -8.81 11.55
N LYS A 75 -20.29 -8.60 11.82
CA LYS A 75 -21.35 -8.74 10.81
C LYS A 75 -21.06 -7.82 9.61
N GLY A 76 -21.02 -8.41 8.42
CA GLY A 76 -20.82 -7.70 7.15
C GLY A 76 -19.35 -7.44 6.78
N GLU A 77 -18.40 -7.65 7.69
CA GLU A 77 -16.98 -7.38 7.42
C GLU A 77 -16.31 -8.46 6.55
N GLY A 78 -16.62 -9.73 6.78
CA GLY A 78 -16.09 -10.84 5.96
C GLY A 78 -16.41 -10.71 4.46
N PRO A 79 -17.67 -10.46 4.06
CA PRO A 79 -18.02 -10.21 2.66
C PRO A 79 -17.32 -8.99 2.06
N GLN A 80 -17.14 -7.92 2.83
CA GLN A 80 -16.43 -6.72 2.36
C GLN A 80 -14.94 -6.98 2.13
N LEU A 81 -14.30 -7.76 3.01
CA LEU A 81 -12.92 -8.22 2.82
C LEU A 81 -12.79 -9.04 1.52
N TYR A 82 -13.73 -9.95 1.25
CA TYR A 82 -13.75 -10.72 0.01
C TYR A 82 -13.88 -9.82 -1.23
N GLN A 83 -14.81 -8.86 -1.21
CA GLN A 83 -15.00 -7.89 -2.30
C GLN A 83 -13.75 -7.01 -2.56
N ALA A 84 -13.00 -6.68 -1.51
CA ALA A 84 -11.73 -5.97 -1.63
C ALA A 84 -10.66 -6.88 -2.27
N CYS A 85 -10.57 -8.14 -1.83
CA CYS A 85 -9.63 -9.13 -2.35
C CYS A 85 -9.87 -9.44 -3.83
N GLU A 86 -11.12 -9.68 -4.22
CA GLU A 86 -11.52 -9.93 -5.61
C GLU A 86 -11.16 -8.74 -6.51
N ALA A 87 -11.57 -7.53 -6.12
CA ALA A 87 -11.29 -6.32 -6.89
C ALA A 87 -9.80 -5.98 -7.01
N MET A 88 -9.01 -6.29 -5.98
CA MET A 88 -7.56 -6.16 -6.03
C MET A 88 -6.96 -7.19 -6.98
N SER A 89 -7.40 -8.45 -6.87
CA SER A 89 -6.92 -9.54 -7.72
C SER A 89 -7.18 -9.26 -9.20
N GLU A 90 -8.40 -8.86 -9.58
CA GLU A 90 -8.75 -8.48 -10.95
C GLU A 90 -7.84 -7.36 -11.47
N PHE A 91 -7.69 -6.28 -10.69
CA PHE A 91 -6.87 -5.14 -11.08
C PHE A 91 -5.39 -5.48 -11.22
N MET A 92 -4.85 -6.31 -10.32
CA MET A 92 -3.45 -6.74 -10.40
C MET A 92 -3.20 -7.71 -11.56
N LEU A 93 -4.19 -8.55 -11.92
CA LEU A 93 -4.12 -9.39 -13.11
C LEU A 93 -4.07 -8.56 -14.40
N GLU A 94 -4.88 -7.50 -14.50
CA GLU A 94 -4.85 -6.56 -15.63
C GLU A 94 -3.49 -5.87 -15.79
N LEU A 95 -2.84 -5.55 -14.66
CA LEU A 95 -1.51 -4.92 -14.64
C LEU A 95 -0.35 -5.94 -14.75
N GLU A 96 -0.65 -7.24 -14.73
CA GLU A 96 0.31 -8.35 -14.70
C GLU A 96 1.31 -8.26 -13.53
N ILE A 97 0.84 -7.81 -12.37
CA ILE A 97 1.62 -7.71 -11.13
C ILE A 97 1.19 -8.83 -10.19
N ALA A 98 2.15 -9.44 -9.52
CA ALA A 98 1.87 -10.53 -8.58
C ALA A 98 2.07 -10.06 -7.12
N ILE A 99 1.19 -10.53 -6.24
CA ILE A 99 1.46 -10.58 -4.80
C ILE A 99 2.24 -11.85 -4.51
N ASP A 100 3.44 -11.72 -3.95
CA ASP A 100 4.32 -12.84 -3.59
C ASP A 100 4.63 -12.90 -2.07
N GLY A 101 4.04 -12.00 -1.30
CA GLY A 101 4.10 -12.01 0.16
C GLY A 101 2.91 -11.27 0.77
N GLY A 102 2.73 -11.39 2.08
CA GLY A 102 1.63 -10.71 2.76
C GLY A 102 1.30 -11.31 4.12
N LYS A 103 0.39 -10.65 4.81
CA LYS A 103 -0.13 -11.08 6.12
C LYS A 103 -1.54 -10.56 6.34
N ASP A 104 -2.28 -11.21 7.22
CA ASP A 104 -3.58 -10.76 7.71
C ASP A 104 -3.60 -10.57 9.23
N SER A 105 -4.43 -9.61 9.66
CA SER A 105 -4.83 -9.35 11.04
C SER A 105 -6.35 -9.15 11.07
N LEU A 106 -7.09 -10.19 11.47
CA LEU A 106 -8.55 -10.28 11.29
C LEU A 106 -9.38 -9.96 12.55
N SER A 107 -8.72 -9.47 13.60
CA SER A 107 -9.33 -9.12 14.89
C SER A 107 -9.22 -7.64 15.23
N MET A 108 -9.30 -6.76 14.23
CA MET A 108 -9.13 -5.30 14.39
C MET A 108 -10.35 -4.61 15.04
N ALA A 109 -10.80 -5.12 16.19
CA ALA A 109 -11.87 -4.56 16.99
C ALA A 109 -11.61 -4.76 18.48
N THR A 110 -12.06 -3.81 19.29
CA THR A 110 -11.93 -3.81 20.75
C THR A 110 -13.24 -3.39 21.40
N ARG A 111 -13.52 -3.91 22.60
CA ARG A 111 -14.69 -3.52 23.40
C ARG A 111 -14.26 -2.54 24.47
N VAL A 112 -14.81 -1.33 24.46
CA VAL A 112 -14.49 -0.27 25.43
C VAL A 112 -15.69 0.01 26.34
N PRO A 113 -15.49 0.31 27.63
CA PRO A 113 -16.58 0.70 28.52
C PRO A 113 -17.14 2.08 28.12
N ILE A 114 -18.45 2.26 28.26
CA ILE A 114 -19.10 3.55 28.05
C ILE A 114 -19.15 4.29 29.39
N GLU A 115 -18.56 5.49 29.44
CA GLU A 115 -18.48 6.31 30.66
C GLU A 115 -19.88 6.56 31.26
N GLY A 116 -20.00 6.37 32.57
CA GLY A 116 -21.27 6.54 33.29
C GLY A 116 -22.27 5.38 33.16
N THR A 117 -21.89 4.25 32.53
CA THR A 117 -22.74 3.07 32.38
C THR A 117 -22.00 1.76 32.71
N ASN A 118 -22.75 0.66 32.89
CA ASN A 118 -22.19 -0.71 32.97
C ASN A 118 -22.07 -1.38 31.58
N GLU A 119 -22.25 -0.62 30.50
CA GLU A 119 -22.27 -1.14 29.14
C GLU A 119 -20.89 -1.05 28.47
N ARG A 120 -20.72 -1.81 27.37
CA ARG A 120 -19.50 -1.77 26.55
C ARG A 120 -19.87 -1.61 25.09
N GLU A 121 -19.26 -0.63 24.42
CA GLU A 121 -19.36 -0.46 22.97
C GLU A 121 -18.23 -1.21 22.24
N THR A 122 -18.45 -1.54 20.97
CA THR A 122 -17.43 -2.17 20.12
C THR A 122 -16.89 -1.12 19.16
N VAL A 123 -15.60 -0.82 19.30
CA VAL A 123 -14.84 0.04 18.38
C VAL A 123 -14.08 -0.86 17.42
N LYS A 124 -14.22 -0.62 16.12
CA LYS A 124 -13.51 -1.37 15.07
C LYS A 124 -12.70 -0.43 14.18
N CYS A 125 -11.59 -0.93 13.65
CA CYS A 125 -10.84 -0.26 12.60
C CYS A 125 -11.62 -0.35 11.28
N PRO A 126 -11.55 0.67 10.39
CA PRO A 126 -11.91 0.48 8.99
C PRO A 126 -11.14 -0.70 8.39
N GLY A 127 -11.76 -1.45 7.49
CA GLY A 127 -11.05 -2.43 6.71
C GLY A 127 -9.93 -1.77 5.91
N ALA A 128 -8.70 -2.24 6.09
CA ALA A 128 -7.51 -1.65 5.51
C ALA A 128 -6.70 -2.69 4.73
N LEU A 129 -6.23 -2.28 3.56
CA LEU A 129 -5.26 -2.98 2.75
C LEU A 129 -4.05 -2.05 2.56
N VAL A 130 -2.88 -2.52 2.93
CA VAL A 130 -1.61 -1.86 2.67
C VAL A 130 -0.86 -2.67 1.62
N ILE A 131 -0.56 -2.01 0.50
CA ILE A 131 0.24 -2.58 -0.59
C ILE A 131 1.64 -2.01 -0.51
N SER A 132 2.62 -2.89 -0.38
CA SER A 132 4.03 -2.53 -0.53
C SER A 132 4.54 -3.13 -1.83
N SER A 133 4.68 -2.30 -2.87
CA SER A 133 5.22 -2.71 -4.17
C SER A 133 6.72 -2.47 -4.25
N TYR A 134 7.45 -3.43 -4.80
CA TYR A 134 8.89 -3.36 -5.00
C TYR A 134 9.31 -3.89 -6.36
N ALA A 135 10.39 -3.33 -6.90
CA ALA A 135 10.95 -3.73 -8.18
C ALA A 135 12.46 -3.50 -8.25
N SER A 136 13.12 -4.28 -9.11
CA SER A 136 14.53 -4.05 -9.44
C SER A 136 14.70 -2.68 -10.13
N CYS A 137 15.67 -1.92 -9.65
CA CYS A 137 16.05 -0.60 -10.14
C CYS A 137 17.40 -0.69 -10.87
N PRO A 138 17.46 -0.56 -12.20
CA PRO A 138 18.72 -0.66 -12.94
C PRO A 138 19.70 0.47 -12.68
N ASP A 139 19.21 1.64 -12.27
CA ASP A 139 20.04 2.79 -11.94
C ASP A 139 19.38 3.68 -10.89
N VAL A 140 19.89 3.61 -9.65
CA VAL A 140 19.38 4.38 -8.49
C VAL A 140 19.60 5.88 -8.64
N THR A 141 20.53 6.31 -9.50
CA THR A 141 20.87 7.73 -9.69
C THR A 141 19.84 8.50 -10.52
N LEU A 142 18.89 7.78 -11.14
CA LEU A 142 17.83 8.35 -11.98
C LEU A 142 16.51 8.54 -11.22
N THR A 143 16.56 8.57 -9.89
CA THR A 143 15.39 8.79 -9.03
C THR A 143 14.98 10.26 -9.09
N VAL A 144 13.71 10.51 -9.40
CA VAL A 144 13.11 11.84 -9.39
C VAL A 144 12.55 12.12 -8.00
N THR A 145 12.66 13.37 -7.56
CA THR A 145 12.16 13.82 -6.25
C THR A 145 11.24 15.02 -6.45
N PRO A 146 10.36 15.34 -5.49
CA PRO A 146 9.48 16.51 -5.57
C PRO A 146 10.22 17.86 -5.43
N ASP A 147 11.56 17.86 -5.38
CA ASP A 147 12.38 19.06 -5.30
C ASP A 147 12.45 19.77 -6.66
N LEU A 148 11.52 20.71 -6.87
CA LEU A 148 11.46 21.53 -8.06
C LEU A 148 12.72 22.39 -8.20
N LYS A 149 13.44 22.21 -9.30
CA LYS A 149 14.60 23.03 -9.65
C LYS A 149 14.16 24.25 -10.44
N LEU A 150 14.84 25.38 -10.19
CA LEU A 150 14.71 26.56 -11.05
C LEU A 150 15.50 26.29 -12.34
N TRP A 151 15.01 26.79 -13.47
CA TRP A 151 15.53 26.50 -14.81
C TRP A 151 16.99 26.95 -15.02
N ASP A 152 17.51 27.84 -14.16
CA ASP A 152 18.82 28.50 -14.31
C ASP A 152 19.80 28.26 -13.14
N SER A 153 19.67 27.14 -12.42
CA SER A 153 20.57 26.77 -11.30
C SER A 153 21.38 25.51 -11.57
#